data_AF-A0A932VA98-F1
#
_entry.id   AF-A0A932VA98-F1
#
_cell.length_a   1.000
_cell.length_b   1.000
_cell.length_c   1.000
_cell.angle_alpha   90.00
_cell.angle_beta   90.00
_cell.angle_gamma   90.00
#
_symmetry.space_group_name_H-M   'P 1'
#
loop_
_entity.id
_entity.type
_entity.pdbx_description
1 polymer ?
#
loop_
_entity_poly.entity_id
_entity_poly.type
_entity_poly.pdbx_seq_one_letter_code
_entity_poly.pdbx_strand_id
1 'polypeptide(L)'
;MLIVLWILLPGGLLAQNTSPAKADLFSFVSHRSDPAIPDIQKYISESLNVYEATKYQASLVNLQKHGKEAVQILADEYKVTPTESYFERWLLVHTMAQIEDPSNLNHFRKLLMSPIPPEKSQDTHHFSTVEQEVVIRLATLNGSEVLAQKGNAQAKALLLETIKANRHPVLTREAVVAYMASAPDEDEAKKELRSVLPADSKSLIELKRLSWDQIPKGTGPILKRAEEGQR
;
A
#
# COMPACT_ATOMS: atom_id res chain seq x y z
N MET A 1 -12.53 0.71 -9.05
CA MET A 1 -11.69 0.04 -10.06
C MET A 1 -10.36 -0.28 -9.37
N LEU A 2 -10.24 -1.49 -8.84
CA LEU A 2 -9.06 -1.93 -8.07
C LEU A 2 -7.89 -2.12 -9.02
N ILE A 3 -6.97 -1.16 -9.07
CA ILE A 3 -5.64 -1.42 -9.57
C ILE A 3 -4.99 -2.33 -8.54
N VAL A 4 -5.01 -3.63 -8.82
CA VAL A 4 -4.05 -4.57 -8.26
C VAL A 4 -2.70 -4.05 -8.74
N LEU A 5 -2.06 -3.24 -7.90
CA LEU A 5 -0.67 -2.88 -8.06
C LEU A 5 0.07 -4.21 -7.93
N TRP A 6 0.39 -4.82 -9.07
CA TRP A 6 1.36 -5.90 -9.13
C TRP A 6 2.65 -5.35 -8.54
N ILE A 7 2.85 -5.60 -7.25
CA ILE A 7 4.13 -5.38 -6.61
C ILE A 7 5.05 -6.34 -7.34
N LEU A 8 5.89 -5.78 -8.23
CA LEU A 8 7.16 -6.37 -8.61
C LEU A 8 7.98 -6.49 -7.31
N LEU A 9 7.66 -7.51 -6.51
CA LEU A 9 8.60 -8.05 -5.54
C LEU A 9 9.79 -8.53 -6.39
N PRO A 10 11.02 -8.08 -6.12
CA PRO A 10 12.20 -8.62 -6.77
C PRO A 10 12.13 -10.15 -6.69
N GLY A 11 12.26 -10.82 -7.83
CA GLY A 11 12.03 -12.24 -7.98
C GLY A 11 12.84 -13.04 -6.95
N GLY A 12 12.14 -13.77 -6.08
CA GLY A 12 12.79 -14.66 -5.12
C GLY A 12 11.91 -15.24 -4.02
N LEU A 13 10.78 -14.61 -3.66
CA LEU A 13 10.04 -15.02 -2.45
C LEU A 13 8.85 -15.96 -2.66
N LEU A 14 8.48 -16.31 -3.90
CA LEU A 14 7.28 -17.14 -4.17
C LEU A 14 7.57 -18.48 -4.84
N ALA A 15 8.78 -19.01 -4.74
CA ALA A 15 9.12 -20.30 -5.31
C ALA A 15 9.85 -21.23 -4.34
N GLN A 16 9.20 -21.59 -3.23
CA GLN A 16 9.35 -22.93 -2.65
C GLN A 16 7.98 -23.45 -2.19
N ASN A 17 7.55 -24.52 -2.85
CA ASN A 17 6.37 -25.34 -2.56
C ASN A 17 6.38 -25.83 -1.09
N THR A 18 5.27 -25.65 -0.38
CA THR A 18 4.49 -26.69 0.32
C THR A 18 3.30 -26.06 1.07
N SER A 19 2.07 -26.43 0.72
CA SER A 19 0.90 -26.31 1.63
C SER A 19 1.13 -27.28 2.81
N PRO A 20 0.80 -27.01 4.09
CA PRO A 20 -0.23 -26.12 4.64
C PRO A 20 0.26 -25.24 5.82
N ALA A 21 0.37 -23.92 5.66
CA ALA A 21 0.77 -23.03 6.77
C ALA A 21 0.05 -21.66 6.76
N LYS A 22 -1.16 -21.60 6.18
CA LYS A 22 -1.97 -20.36 6.17
C LYS A 22 -2.61 -20.02 7.53
N ALA A 23 -2.53 -20.91 8.52
CA ALA A 23 -3.41 -20.87 9.69
C ALA A 23 -2.99 -19.89 10.80
N ASP A 24 -1.70 -19.58 10.97
CA ASP A 24 -1.24 -18.78 12.13
C ASP A 24 -0.15 -17.76 11.75
N LEU A 25 -0.36 -16.96 10.68
CA LEU A 25 0.54 -15.83 10.38
C LEU A 25 0.55 -14.79 11.51
N PHE A 26 -0.54 -14.71 12.26
CA PHE A 26 -0.76 -13.72 13.31
C PHE A 26 -1.37 -14.39 14.53
N SER A 27 -0.91 -13.97 15.70
CA SER A 27 -1.28 -14.61 16.97
C SER A 27 -2.51 -13.95 17.61
N PHE A 28 -2.70 -12.65 17.36
CA PHE A 28 -3.74 -11.78 17.91
C PHE A 28 -4.01 -12.03 19.41
N VAL A 29 -2.94 -12.30 20.18
CA VAL A 29 -3.05 -12.82 21.56
C VAL A 29 -3.86 -11.88 22.45
N SER A 30 -3.67 -10.58 22.29
CA SER A 30 -4.38 -9.54 23.06
C SER A 30 -5.87 -9.41 22.72
N HIS A 31 -6.32 -10.01 21.61
CA HIS A 31 -7.64 -9.78 21.02
C HIS A 31 -8.39 -11.08 20.71
N ARG A 32 -7.97 -12.24 21.25
CA ARG A 32 -8.51 -13.57 20.89
C ARG A 32 -10.03 -13.73 21.01
N SER A 33 -10.68 -12.94 21.86
CA SER A 33 -12.12 -12.98 22.08
C SER A 33 -12.90 -11.91 21.30
N ASP A 34 -12.21 -11.09 20.50
CA ASP A 34 -12.85 -10.02 19.75
C ASP A 34 -13.62 -10.59 18.53
N PRO A 35 -14.89 -10.17 18.32
CA PRO A 35 -15.71 -10.67 17.21
C PRO A 35 -15.18 -10.31 15.81
N ALA A 36 -14.25 -9.36 15.68
CA ALA A 36 -13.63 -9.02 14.40
C ALA A 36 -12.54 -10.01 13.97
N ILE A 37 -11.97 -10.80 14.90
CA ILE A 37 -10.85 -11.71 14.61
C ILE A 37 -11.16 -12.71 13.49
N PRO A 38 -12.31 -13.41 13.48
CA PRO A 38 -12.61 -14.36 12.42
C PRO A 38 -12.66 -13.70 11.03
N ASP A 39 -13.18 -12.49 10.92
CA ASP A 39 -13.25 -11.76 9.64
C ASP A 39 -11.89 -11.19 9.21
N ILE A 40 -11.05 -10.76 10.16
CA ILE A 40 -9.64 -10.38 9.91
C ILE A 40 -8.86 -11.59 9.36
N GLN A 41 -8.90 -12.72 10.05
CA GLN A 41 -8.21 -13.95 9.64
C GLN A 41 -8.71 -14.44 8.29
N LYS A 42 -10.03 -14.40 8.06
CA LYS A 42 -10.62 -14.76 6.78
C LYS A 42 -10.14 -13.84 5.66
N TYR A 43 -10.17 -12.52 5.87
CA TYR A 43 -9.68 -11.57 4.87
C TYR A 43 -8.21 -11.84 4.52
N ILE A 44 -7.34 -12.00 5.52
CA ILE A 44 -5.92 -12.29 5.33
C ILE A 44 -5.71 -13.59 4.54
N SER A 45 -6.44 -14.64 4.88
CA SER A 45 -6.35 -15.92 4.15
C SER A 45 -6.78 -15.78 2.68
N GLU A 46 -7.87 -15.05 2.42
CA GLU A 46 -8.41 -14.86 1.06
C GLU A 46 -7.58 -13.85 0.24
N SER A 47 -6.96 -12.84 0.85
CA SER A 47 -6.05 -11.91 0.16
C SER A 47 -4.78 -12.61 -0.35
N LEU A 48 -4.41 -13.72 0.29
CA LEU A 48 -3.30 -14.58 -0.14
C LEU A 48 -3.74 -15.68 -1.12
N ASN A 49 -4.99 -15.66 -1.60
CA ASN A 49 -5.52 -16.62 -2.55
C ASN A 49 -5.86 -15.95 -3.89
N VAL A 50 -4.89 -15.96 -4.81
CA VAL A 50 -4.93 -15.22 -6.09
C VAL A 50 -6.05 -15.68 -7.04
N TYR A 51 -6.66 -16.85 -6.83
CA TYR A 51 -7.62 -17.44 -7.76
C TYR A 51 -9.09 -17.15 -7.43
N GLU A 52 -9.39 -16.52 -6.29
CA GLU A 52 -10.75 -16.50 -5.71
C GLU A 52 -11.24 -15.06 -5.44
N ALA A 53 -11.29 -14.22 -6.47
CA ALA A 53 -11.64 -12.81 -6.37
C ALA A 53 -12.99 -12.54 -5.67
N THR A 54 -13.99 -13.40 -5.87
CA THR A 54 -15.30 -13.27 -5.21
C THR A 54 -15.21 -13.50 -3.70
N LYS A 55 -14.40 -14.46 -3.24
CA LYS A 55 -14.20 -14.74 -1.81
C LYS A 55 -13.43 -13.61 -1.14
N TYR A 56 -12.40 -13.10 -1.81
CA TYR A 56 -11.67 -11.90 -1.40
C TYR A 56 -12.63 -10.73 -1.18
N GLN A 57 -13.43 -10.37 -2.19
CA GLN A 57 -14.33 -9.23 -2.10
C GLN A 57 -15.38 -9.39 -1.00
N ALA A 58 -15.94 -10.59 -0.84
CA ALA A 58 -16.90 -10.87 0.24
C ALA A 58 -16.26 -10.76 1.63
N SER A 59 -15.03 -11.24 1.80
CA SER A 59 -14.30 -11.11 3.07
C SER A 59 -13.98 -9.66 3.42
N LEU A 60 -13.61 -8.84 2.43
CA LEU A 60 -13.35 -7.42 2.62
C LEU A 60 -14.60 -6.66 3.09
N VAL A 61 -15.75 -6.92 2.47
CA VAL A 61 -17.02 -6.29 2.86
C VAL A 61 -17.40 -6.63 4.31
N ASN A 62 -17.10 -7.84 4.76
CA ASN A 62 -17.34 -8.22 6.16
C ASN A 62 -16.34 -7.54 7.10
N LEU A 63 -15.06 -7.55 6.77
CA LEU A 63 -14.02 -6.89 7.54
C LEU A 63 -14.31 -5.39 7.72
N GLN A 64 -14.75 -4.70 6.66
CA GLN A 64 -15.09 -3.27 6.70
C GLN A 64 -16.23 -2.94 7.67
N LYS A 65 -17.13 -3.88 8.00
CA LYS A 65 -18.21 -3.65 8.99
C LYS A 65 -17.68 -3.48 10.42
N HIS A 66 -16.48 -4.01 10.70
CA HIS A 66 -15.80 -3.85 11.99
C HIS A 66 -14.99 -2.56 12.08
N GLY A 67 -14.81 -1.82 10.98
CA GLY A 67 -14.21 -0.47 10.94
C GLY A 67 -13.05 -0.25 11.93
N LYS A 68 -13.27 0.67 12.87
CA LYS A 68 -12.30 1.08 13.89
C LYS A 68 -11.81 -0.06 14.78
N GLU A 69 -12.67 -1.00 15.16
CA GLU A 69 -12.31 -2.13 16.01
C GLU A 69 -11.26 -3.01 15.32
N ALA A 70 -11.50 -3.37 14.05
CA ALA A 70 -10.53 -4.14 13.27
C ALA A 70 -9.21 -3.39 13.06
N VAL A 71 -9.26 -2.07 12.83
CA VAL A 71 -8.07 -1.22 12.75
C VAL A 71 -7.25 -1.28 14.03
N GLN A 72 -7.90 -1.20 15.20
CA GLN A 72 -7.20 -1.22 16.48
C GLN A 72 -6.50 -2.56 16.71
N ILE A 73 -7.15 -3.67 16.38
CA ILE A 73 -6.57 -5.03 16.49
C ILE A 73 -5.33 -5.16 15.61
N LEU A 74 -5.43 -4.77 14.33
CA LEU A 74 -4.31 -4.83 13.39
C LEU A 74 -3.16 -3.92 13.80
N ALA A 75 -3.46 -2.72 14.30
CA ALA A 75 -2.47 -1.78 14.80
C ALA A 75 -1.75 -2.29 16.05
N ASP A 76 -2.42 -3.06 16.90
CA ASP A 76 -1.80 -3.68 18.07
C ASP A 76 -0.95 -4.90 17.69
N GLU A 77 -1.42 -5.75 16.77
CA GLU A 77 -0.62 -6.85 16.23
C GLU A 77 0.65 -6.31 15.54
N TYR A 78 0.54 -5.19 14.81
CA TYR A 78 1.69 -4.56 14.16
C TYR A 78 2.79 -4.17 15.15
N LYS A 79 2.42 -3.68 16.35
CA LYS A 79 3.40 -3.24 17.37
C LYS A 79 4.23 -4.38 17.93
N VAL A 80 3.65 -5.58 18.02
CA VAL A 80 4.31 -6.77 18.56
C VAL A 80 4.94 -7.64 17.48
N THR A 81 4.64 -7.36 16.20
CA THR A 81 5.25 -8.05 15.06
C THR A 81 6.74 -7.67 14.96
N PRO A 82 7.66 -8.65 14.82
CA PRO A 82 9.10 -8.35 14.71
C PRO A 82 9.41 -7.38 13.56
N THR A 83 10.43 -6.54 13.73
CA THR A 83 10.75 -5.49 12.75
C THR A 83 11.18 -6.09 11.40
N GLU A 84 11.87 -7.22 11.45
CA GLU A 84 12.36 -8.01 10.33
C GLU A 84 11.28 -8.82 9.58
N SER A 85 10.09 -8.95 10.17
CA SER A 85 8.92 -9.60 9.56
C SER A 85 8.22 -8.64 8.58
N TYR A 86 8.93 -8.21 7.54
CA TYR A 86 8.49 -7.15 6.63
C TYR A 86 7.20 -7.52 5.87
N PHE A 87 7.05 -8.79 5.50
CA PHE A 87 5.85 -9.27 4.80
C PHE A 87 4.61 -9.20 5.71
N GLU A 88 4.73 -9.67 6.94
CA GLU A 88 3.67 -9.65 7.94
C GLU A 88 3.29 -8.20 8.29
N ARG A 89 4.29 -7.34 8.52
CA ARG A 89 4.09 -5.90 8.77
C ARG A 89 3.42 -5.22 7.58
N TRP A 90 3.84 -5.52 6.35
CA TRP A 90 3.19 -5.01 5.14
C TRP A 90 1.74 -5.49 5.06
N LEU A 91 1.46 -6.77 5.31
CA LEU A 91 0.13 -7.36 5.21
C LEU A 91 -0.84 -6.75 6.24
N LEU A 92 -0.38 -6.48 7.46
CA LEU A 92 -1.17 -5.76 8.47
C LEU A 92 -1.51 -4.34 8.00
N VAL A 93 -0.53 -3.60 7.48
CA VAL A 93 -0.74 -2.22 7.00
C VAL A 93 -1.62 -2.18 5.75
N HIS A 94 -1.42 -3.13 4.84
CA HIS A 94 -2.28 -3.32 3.67
C HIS A 94 -3.71 -3.59 4.10
N THR A 95 -3.93 -4.52 5.03
CA THR A 95 -5.27 -4.84 5.56
C THR A 95 -5.92 -3.61 6.21
N MET A 96 -5.17 -2.86 7.03
CA MET A 96 -5.62 -1.59 7.60
C MET A 96 -6.06 -0.59 6.52
N ALA A 97 -5.29 -0.46 5.43
CA ALA A 97 -5.64 0.41 4.31
C ALA A 97 -6.93 -0.03 3.60
N GLN A 98 -7.19 -1.33 3.50
CA GLN A 98 -8.38 -1.89 2.83
C GLN A 98 -9.66 -1.73 3.66
N ILE A 99 -9.54 -1.61 4.99
CA ILE A 99 -10.69 -1.28 5.85
C ILE A 99 -11.25 0.11 5.53
N GLU A 100 -10.43 1.03 5.02
CA GLU A 100 -10.84 2.38 4.61
C GLU A 100 -11.52 3.18 5.74
N ASP A 101 -11.16 2.90 7.00
CA ASP A 101 -11.65 3.60 8.19
C ASP A 101 -10.68 4.74 8.60
N PRO A 102 -11.18 5.97 8.87
CA PRO A 102 -10.35 7.11 9.27
C PRO A 102 -9.53 6.94 10.56
N SER A 103 -9.90 6.00 11.44
CA SER A 103 -9.14 5.73 12.68
C SER A 103 -7.70 5.27 12.41
N ASN A 104 -7.41 4.76 11.20
CA ASN A 104 -6.06 4.43 10.75
C ASN A 104 -5.11 5.62 10.69
N LEU A 105 -5.61 6.85 10.51
CA LEU A 105 -4.78 8.01 10.15
C LEU A 105 -3.70 8.33 11.20
N ASN A 106 -3.97 8.07 12.48
CA ASN A 106 -2.95 8.24 13.53
C ASN A 106 -1.83 7.21 13.43
N HIS A 107 -2.15 5.97 13.06
CA HIS A 107 -1.16 4.93 12.82
C HIS A 107 -0.37 5.23 11.54
N PHE A 108 -1.06 5.61 10.46
CA PHE A 108 -0.47 5.98 9.19
C PHE A 108 0.50 7.16 9.32
N ARG A 109 0.12 8.20 10.08
CA ARG A 109 1.02 9.32 10.37
C ARG A 109 2.32 8.84 11.04
N LYS A 110 2.23 7.98 12.06
CA LYS A 110 3.42 7.44 12.74
C LYS A 110 4.35 6.70 11.78
N LEU A 111 3.80 5.85 10.90
CA LEU A 111 4.59 5.13 9.90
C LEU A 111 5.27 6.08 8.92
N LEU A 112 4.52 7.02 8.34
CA LEU A 112 5.04 7.94 7.33
C LEU A 112 6.05 8.93 7.88
N MET A 113 5.89 9.38 9.13
CA MET A 113 6.77 10.37 9.77
C MET A 113 7.98 9.75 10.50
N SER A 114 7.96 8.45 10.80
CA SER A 114 9.12 7.80 11.41
C SER A 114 10.33 7.79 10.47
N PRO A 115 11.58 7.82 10.96
CA PRO A 115 12.76 7.63 10.11
C PRO A 115 12.73 6.26 9.43
N ILE A 116 13.15 6.19 8.16
CA ILE A 116 13.38 4.90 7.49
C ILE A 116 14.61 4.26 8.15
N PRO A 117 14.54 2.99 8.59
CA PRO A 117 15.69 2.28 9.15
C PRO A 117 16.90 2.29 8.19
N PRO A 118 18.13 2.35 8.70
CA PRO A 118 19.31 2.24 7.85
C PRO A 118 19.35 0.86 7.18
N GLU A 119 20.01 0.80 6.02
CA GLU A 119 20.23 -0.47 5.33
C GLU A 119 21.05 -1.43 6.20
N LYS A 120 20.56 -2.67 6.34
CA LYS A 120 21.22 -3.74 7.10
C LYS A 120 21.74 -4.85 6.19
N SER A 121 21.20 -4.97 4.98
CA SER A 121 21.62 -5.98 4.02
C SER A 121 22.98 -5.64 3.43
N GLN A 122 23.83 -6.66 3.31
CA GLN A 122 25.10 -6.56 2.58
C GLN A 122 24.91 -6.79 1.07
N ASP A 123 23.76 -7.33 0.66
CA ASP A 123 23.41 -7.61 -0.72
C ASP A 123 22.03 -7.03 -1.04
N THR A 124 22.05 -5.75 -1.46
CA THR A 124 20.84 -5.00 -1.78
C THR A 124 20.17 -5.45 -3.08
N HIS A 125 20.81 -6.29 -3.89
CA HIS A 125 20.19 -6.79 -5.13
C HIS A 125 19.14 -7.87 -4.87
N HIS A 126 19.33 -8.66 -3.81
CA HIS A 126 18.36 -9.69 -3.41
C HIS A 126 17.41 -9.21 -2.31
N PHE A 127 17.91 -8.35 -1.42
CA PHE A 127 17.13 -7.87 -0.28
C PHE A 127 17.63 -6.51 0.20
N SER A 128 16.74 -5.52 0.30
CA SER A 128 17.04 -4.22 0.92
C SER A 128 16.08 -3.94 2.05
N THR A 129 16.61 -3.68 3.24
CA THR A 129 15.83 -3.25 4.42
C THR A 129 15.08 -1.95 4.12
N VAL A 130 15.75 -1.03 3.41
CA VAL A 130 15.16 0.26 3.02
C VAL A 130 14.00 0.05 2.05
N GLU A 131 14.17 -0.79 1.02
CA GLU A 131 13.10 -1.06 0.06
C GLU A 131 11.90 -1.73 0.73
N GLN A 132 12.11 -2.71 1.61
CA GLN A 132 11.00 -3.36 2.34
C GLN A 132 10.20 -2.36 3.18
N GLU A 133 10.88 -1.46 3.91
CA GLU A 133 10.22 -0.41 4.70
C GLU A 133 9.50 0.61 3.81
N VAL A 134 10.04 0.92 2.64
CA VAL A 134 9.36 1.76 1.64
C VAL A 134 8.08 1.08 1.16
N VAL A 135 8.06 -0.23 0.91
CA VAL A 135 6.83 -0.96 0.51
C VAL A 135 5.74 -0.89 1.59
N ILE A 136 6.09 -1.00 2.87
CA ILE A 136 5.13 -0.83 3.99
C ILE A 136 4.54 0.60 3.98
N ARG A 137 5.37 1.62 3.75
CA ARG A 137 4.93 3.02 3.69
C ARG A 137 4.11 3.33 2.45
N LEU A 138 4.37 2.67 1.33
CA LEU A 138 3.53 2.77 0.13
C LEU A 138 2.12 2.23 0.39
N ALA A 139 1.99 1.11 1.11
CA ALA A 139 0.67 0.62 1.53
C ALA A 139 -0.07 1.65 2.42
N THR A 140 0.68 2.34 3.28
CA THR A 140 0.16 3.44 4.12
C THR A 140 -0.33 4.64 3.29
N LEU A 141 0.42 5.03 2.26
CA LEU A 141 0.03 6.09 1.33
C LEU A 141 -1.21 5.71 0.54
N ASN A 142 -1.32 4.45 0.08
CA ASN A 142 -2.51 3.98 -0.64
C ASN A 142 -3.78 4.08 0.22
N GLY A 143 -3.71 3.68 1.50
CA GLY A 143 -4.84 3.85 2.42
C GLY A 143 -5.21 5.32 2.66
N SER A 144 -4.20 6.19 2.77
CA SER A 144 -4.40 7.64 2.92
C SER A 144 -5.02 8.27 1.66
N GLU A 145 -4.59 7.84 0.48
CA GLU A 145 -5.15 8.27 -0.81
C GLU A 145 -6.64 7.95 -0.93
N VAL A 146 -7.04 6.71 -0.62
CA VAL A 146 -8.44 6.29 -0.71
C VAL A 146 -9.32 7.10 0.23
N LEU A 147 -8.87 7.33 1.46
CA LEU A 147 -9.59 8.19 2.41
C LEU A 147 -9.69 9.63 1.91
N ALA A 148 -8.60 10.18 1.34
CA ALA A 148 -8.59 11.54 0.81
C ALA A 148 -9.53 11.70 -0.39
N GLN A 149 -9.56 10.72 -1.31
CA GLN A 149 -10.49 10.68 -2.45
C GLN A 149 -11.97 10.63 -2.00
N LYS A 150 -12.25 10.06 -0.82
CA LYS A 150 -13.58 10.09 -0.19
C LYS A 150 -13.89 11.41 0.53
N GLY A 151 -13.04 12.43 0.40
CA GLY A 151 -13.23 13.74 1.02
C GLY A 151 -12.73 13.85 2.46
N ASN A 152 -11.93 12.89 2.95
CA ASN A 152 -11.37 12.99 4.30
C ASN A 152 -10.24 14.05 4.34
N ALA A 153 -10.54 15.20 4.95
CA ALA A 153 -9.61 16.32 5.06
C ALA A 153 -8.34 15.99 5.86
N GLN A 154 -8.42 15.11 6.88
CA GLN A 154 -7.26 14.71 7.66
C GLN A 154 -6.31 13.82 6.85
N ALA A 155 -6.85 12.94 6.01
CA ALA A 155 -6.06 12.12 5.10
C ALA A 155 -5.34 12.98 4.04
N LYS A 156 -6.07 13.95 3.45
CA LYS A 156 -5.49 14.93 2.52
C LYS A 156 -4.37 15.74 3.18
N ALA A 157 -4.58 16.20 4.42
CA ALA A 157 -3.56 16.90 5.19
C ALA A 157 -2.34 16.01 5.49
N LEU A 158 -2.53 14.73 5.80
CA LEU A 158 -1.44 13.78 6.03
C LEU A 158 -0.60 13.55 4.75
N LEU A 159 -1.22 13.49 3.57
CA LEU A 159 -0.49 13.41 2.30
C LEU A 159 0.41 14.65 2.13
N LEU A 160 -0.13 15.86 2.37
CA LEU A 160 0.63 17.11 2.29
C LEU A 160 1.75 17.20 3.33
N GLU A 161 1.48 16.74 4.57
CA GLU A 161 2.47 16.61 5.64
C GLU A 161 3.62 15.70 5.20
N THR A 162 3.30 14.57 4.58
CA THR A 162 4.29 13.61 4.04
C THR A 162 5.15 14.23 2.95
N ILE A 163 4.56 14.99 2.03
CA ILE A 163 5.32 15.69 0.97
C ILE A 163 6.34 16.67 1.57
N LYS A 164 5.98 17.39 2.64
CA LYS A 164 6.85 18.38 3.29
C LYS A 164 7.98 17.73 4.09
N ALA A 165 7.64 16.69 4.85
CA ALA A 165 8.53 16.07 5.82
C ALA A 165 9.48 15.03 5.20
N ASN A 166 9.03 14.30 4.19
CA ASN A 166 9.78 13.16 3.66
C ASN A 166 10.89 13.62 2.70
N ARG A 167 12.00 12.88 2.71
CA ARG A 167 13.16 13.08 1.84
C ARG A 167 13.39 11.91 0.89
N HIS A 168 12.64 10.81 1.06
CA HIS A 168 12.76 9.63 0.22
C HIS A 168 12.03 9.85 -1.13
N PRO A 169 12.72 9.85 -2.27
CA PRO A 169 12.14 10.26 -3.55
C PRO A 169 10.88 9.49 -3.95
N VAL A 170 10.85 8.17 -3.72
CA VAL A 170 9.69 7.32 -4.03
C VAL A 170 8.46 7.70 -3.21
N LEU A 171 8.63 7.96 -1.91
CA LEU A 171 7.52 8.28 -1.02
C LEU A 171 6.99 9.69 -1.31
N THR A 172 7.88 10.65 -1.57
CA THR A 172 7.49 12.00 -1.97
C THR A 172 6.72 11.98 -3.29
N ARG A 173 7.21 11.24 -4.30
CA ARG A 173 6.53 11.07 -5.59
C ARG A 173 5.13 10.48 -5.41
N GLU A 174 5.01 9.38 -4.68
CA GLU A 174 3.71 8.72 -4.49
C GLU A 174 2.75 9.56 -3.65
N ALA A 175 3.24 10.31 -2.65
CA ALA A 175 2.41 11.24 -1.89
C ALA A 175 1.89 12.41 -2.76
N VAL A 176 2.72 12.95 -3.66
CA VAL A 176 2.29 13.97 -4.64
C VAL A 176 1.18 13.43 -5.56
N VAL A 177 1.38 12.23 -6.10
CA VAL A 177 0.40 11.58 -6.98
C VAL A 177 -0.91 11.32 -6.24
N ALA A 178 -0.85 10.79 -5.02
CA ALA A 178 -2.02 10.57 -4.18
C ALA A 178 -2.74 11.88 -3.83
N TYR A 179 -2.00 12.94 -3.52
CA TYR A 179 -2.57 14.27 -3.23
C TYR A 179 -3.35 14.81 -4.43
N MET A 180 -2.73 14.77 -5.61
CA MET A 180 -3.35 15.19 -6.88
C MET A 180 -4.61 14.37 -7.19
N ALA A 181 -4.55 13.06 -7.01
CA ALA A 181 -5.70 12.19 -7.28
C ALA A 181 -6.89 12.44 -6.33
N SER A 182 -6.65 13.02 -5.15
CA SER A 182 -7.69 13.36 -4.17
C SER A 182 -8.26 14.78 -4.32
N ALA A 183 -7.69 15.60 -5.21
CA ALA A 183 -8.07 16.99 -5.33
C ALA A 183 -9.32 17.17 -6.21
N PRO A 184 -10.33 17.94 -5.76
CA PRO A 184 -11.48 18.27 -6.61
C PRO A 184 -11.13 19.26 -7.72
N ASP A 185 -10.13 20.11 -7.50
CA ASP A 185 -9.62 21.10 -8.46
C ASP A 185 -8.12 20.84 -8.69
N GLU A 186 -7.78 20.46 -9.92
CA GLU A 186 -6.40 20.17 -10.32
C GLU A 186 -5.51 21.42 -10.23
N ASP A 187 -6.00 22.58 -10.65
CA ASP A 187 -5.20 23.82 -10.69
C ASP A 187 -4.91 24.36 -9.29
N GLU A 188 -5.89 24.28 -8.39
CA GLU A 188 -5.69 24.61 -6.99
C GLU A 188 -4.66 23.68 -6.33
N ALA A 189 -4.76 22.36 -6.58
CA ALA A 189 -3.81 21.40 -6.06
C ALA A 189 -2.39 21.62 -6.60
N LYS A 190 -2.24 21.91 -7.90
CA LYS A 190 -0.95 22.27 -8.50
C LYS A 190 -0.38 23.52 -7.86
N LYS A 191 -1.21 24.55 -7.62
CA LYS A 191 -0.79 25.80 -6.96
C LYS A 191 -0.29 25.52 -5.55
N GLU A 192 -1.00 24.73 -4.77
CA GLU A 192 -0.60 24.36 -3.42
C GLU A 192 0.69 23.54 -3.41
N LEU A 193 0.80 22.53 -4.29
CA LEU A 193 2.02 21.71 -4.42
C LEU A 193 3.24 22.53 -4.81
N ARG A 194 3.10 23.52 -5.71
CA ARG A 194 4.19 24.44 -6.08
C ARG A 194 4.69 25.27 -4.90
N SER A 195 3.85 25.50 -3.89
CA SER A 195 4.23 26.27 -2.69
C SER A 195 4.96 25.42 -1.63
N VAL A 196 4.81 24.09 -1.67
CA VAL A 196 5.38 23.18 -0.66
C VAL A 196 6.55 22.35 -1.19
N LEU A 197 6.57 22.05 -2.49
CA LEU A 197 7.62 21.24 -3.10
C LEU A 197 8.91 22.07 -3.28
N PRO A 198 10.07 21.47 -2.97
CA PRO A 198 11.36 22.03 -3.36
C PRO A 198 11.45 22.25 -4.88
N ALA A 199 12.31 23.18 -5.30
CA ALA A 199 12.43 23.59 -6.70
C ALA A 199 12.78 22.44 -7.66
N ASP A 200 13.64 21.52 -7.22
CA ASP A 200 14.07 20.32 -7.97
C ASP A 200 12.96 19.27 -8.13
N SER A 201 11.91 19.33 -7.30
CA SER A 201 10.84 18.36 -7.21
C SER A 201 9.53 18.85 -7.85
N LYS A 202 9.52 20.07 -8.41
CA LYS A 202 8.31 20.66 -9.03
C LYS A 202 7.82 19.90 -10.26
N SER A 203 8.69 19.14 -10.93
CA SER A 203 8.30 18.28 -12.06
C SER A 203 7.36 17.14 -11.65
N LEU A 204 7.35 16.75 -10.37
CA LEU A 204 6.46 15.70 -9.85
C LEU A 204 4.98 16.05 -10.01
N ILE A 205 4.64 17.34 -10.11
CA ILE A 205 3.27 17.85 -10.24
C ILE A 205 2.64 17.45 -11.58
N GLU A 206 3.46 17.18 -12.60
CA GLU A 206 3.00 16.81 -13.94
C GLU A 206 2.86 15.29 -14.10
N LEU A 207 3.19 14.50 -13.07
CA LEU A 207 3.05 13.06 -13.11
C LEU A 207 1.58 12.65 -13.06
N LYS A 208 1.21 11.72 -13.95
CA LYS A 208 -0.11 11.09 -13.96
C LYS A 208 0.03 9.58 -13.84
N ARG A 209 -0.84 8.96 -13.03
CA ARG A 209 -1.06 7.51 -13.12
C ARG A 209 -1.91 7.25 -14.35
N LEU A 210 -1.36 6.45 -15.27
CA LEU A 210 -2.11 5.99 -16.43
C LEU A 210 -2.87 4.72 -16.04
N SER A 211 -4.14 4.65 -16.41
CA SER A 211 -4.87 3.39 -16.37
C SER A 211 -4.44 2.50 -17.54
N TRP A 212 -4.68 1.18 -17.42
CA TRP A 212 -4.24 0.20 -18.43
C TRP A 212 -4.76 0.53 -19.84
N ASP A 213 -5.98 1.04 -19.94
CA ASP A 213 -6.61 1.49 -21.19
C ASP A 213 -5.96 2.75 -21.80
N GLN A 214 -5.23 3.54 -21.00
CA GLN A 214 -4.53 4.75 -21.42
C GLN A 214 -3.07 4.48 -21.84
N ILE A 215 -2.52 3.30 -21.51
CA ILE A 215 -1.20 2.91 -21.96
C ILE A 215 -1.29 2.65 -23.47
N PRO A 216 -0.48 3.33 -24.32
CA PRO A 216 -0.47 3.06 -25.74
C PRO A 216 -0.25 1.57 -25.98
N LYS A 217 -1.21 0.91 -26.64
CA LYS A 217 -1.04 -0.47 -27.10
C LYS A 217 0.11 -0.48 -28.09
N GLY A 218 1.31 -0.77 -27.61
CA GLY A 218 2.51 -0.68 -28.43
C GLY A 218 2.45 -1.66 -29.60
N THR A 219 2.73 -1.17 -30.81
CA THR A 219 3.12 -1.99 -31.97
C THR A 219 4.61 -2.35 -31.91
N GLY A 220 5.11 -2.64 -30.70
CA GLY A 220 6.52 -2.90 -30.45
C GLY A 220 6.98 -4.23 -31.08
N PRO A 221 8.27 -4.36 -31.46
CA PRO A 221 8.81 -5.56 -32.10
C PRO A 221 8.69 -6.84 -31.27
N ILE A 222 8.49 -6.72 -29.95
CA ILE A 222 8.27 -7.85 -29.02
C ILE A 222 6.88 -8.48 -29.24
N LEU A 223 5.86 -7.68 -29.56
CA LEU A 223 4.51 -8.17 -29.84
C LEU A 223 4.38 -8.74 -31.26
N LYS A 224 5.09 -8.16 -32.25
CA LYS A 224 5.17 -8.73 -33.61
C LYS A 224 5.73 -10.16 -33.64
N ARG A 225 6.75 -10.47 -32.84
CA ARG A 225 7.32 -11.82 -32.77
C ARG A 225 6.36 -12.85 -32.17
N ALA A 226 5.45 -12.44 -31.28
CA ALA A 226 4.44 -13.33 -30.73
C ALA A 226 3.34 -13.67 -31.76
N GLU A 227 3.03 -12.74 -32.67
CA GLU A 227 2.07 -12.95 -33.75
C GLU A 227 2.68 -13.68 -34.96
N GLU A 228 3.97 -13.50 -35.23
CA GLU A 228 4.69 -14.15 -36.34
C GLU A 228 5.16 -15.58 -36.03
N GLY A 229 5.16 -15.99 -34.76
CA GLY A 229 5.60 -17.33 -34.31
C GLY A 229 4.49 -18.38 -34.12
N GLN A 230 3.25 -18.10 -34.56
CA GLN A 230 2.11 -19.03 -34.49
C GLN A 230 1.63 -19.53 -35.87
N ARG A 231 2.51 -19.66 -36.85
CA ARG A 231 2.20 -20.32 -38.14
C ARG A 231 3.00 -21.58 -38.35
#